data_AF-A0A2E5JNR8-F1
#
_entry.id   AF-A0A2E5JNR8-F1
#
_cell.length_a   1.000
_cell.length_b   1.000
_cell.length_c   1.000
_cell.angle_alpha   90.00
_cell.angle_beta   90.00
_cell.angle_gamma   90.00
#
_symmetry.space_group_name_H-M   'P 1'
#
loop_
_entity.id
_entity.type
_entity.pdbx_description
1 polymer ?
#
loop_
_entity_poly.entity_id
_entity_poly.type
_entity_poly.pdbx_seq_one_letter_code
_entity_poly.pdbx_strand_id
1 'polypeptide(L)'
;MVSLFIRKTPRSSNKNKSRHQRDTSIKNIFLNSLIFVLTVSIGVFIYSFSTKQVHNGKPFEIVFPPTTDPPPLNTVFEKNPISESTVEVLNGCGIQGMAAQFTRFLRNNNIDVLNSDDAAHYNYTQTLIISRKGNIQILNEVSSLLEIDIKDKNHVLNNPVSDSDVDLTVIIGSDYTSIKPVMEFLNNQN
;
A
#
# COMPACT_ATOMS: atom_id res chain seq x y z
N MET A 1 -51.06 -46.45 -74.59
CA MET A 1 -50.90 -47.07 -73.26
C MET A 1 -49.44 -47.39 -73.06
N VAL A 2 -48.68 -46.99 -72.03
CA VAL A 2 -48.85 -46.08 -70.88
C VAL A 2 -47.42 -45.59 -70.57
N SER A 3 -47.29 -44.31 -70.21
CA SER A 3 -46.07 -43.63 -69.75
C SER A 3 -45.55 -44.14 -68.41
N LEU A 4 -44.24 -43.99 -68.12
CA LEU A 4 -43.67 -43.65 -66.78
C LEU A 4 -42.17 -43.31 -66.95
N PHE A 5 -41.77 -42.03 -66.93
CA PHE A 5 -41.38 -41.17 -65.79
C PHE A 5 -39.88 -41.17 -65.42
N ILE A 6 -39.20 -40.19 -66.02
CA ILE A 6 -38.09 -39.31 -65.59
C ILE A 6 -37.60 -39.43 -64.12
N ARG A 7 -36.26 -39.41 -63.88
CA ARG A 7 -35.56 -38.44 -62.98
C ARG A 7 -34.02 -38.56 -62.88
N LYS A 8 -33.38 -37.38 -63.11
CA LYS A 8 -32.26 -36.70 -62.40
C LYS A 8 -30.88 -37.39 -62.33
N THR A 9 -29.76 -36.69 -62.57
CA THR A 9 -29.25 -35.56 -61.75
C THR A 9 -28.15 -34.74 -62.45
N PRO A 10 -27.93 -33.46 -62.05
CA PRO A 10 -26.94 -32.57 -62.63
C PRO A 10 -25.57 -32.64 -61.94
N ARG A 11 -24.51 -32.42 -62.73
CA ARG A 11 -23.17 -31.99 -62.25
C ARG A 11 -23.32 -30.68 -61.46
N SER A 12 -22.87 -30.67 -60.21
CA SER A 12 -22.69 -29.44 -59.42
C SER A 12 -21.30 -29.42 -58.80
N SER A 13 -20.46 -28.50 -59.28
CA SER A 13 -19.19 -28.16 -58.65
C SER A 13 -19.45 -27.29 -57.44
N ASN A 14 -18.94 -27.68 -56.26
CA ASN A 14 -18.99 -26.83 -55.07
C ASN A 14 -17.57 -26.54 -54.58
N LYS A 15 -16.94 -25.51 -55.15
CA LYS A 15 -15.71 -24.90 -54.63
C LYS A 15 -16.09 -23.63 -53.88
N ASN A 16 -16.44 -23.72 -52.59
CA ASN A 16 -16.53 -22.56 -51.68
C ASN A 16 -16.59 -22.99 -50.20
N LYS A 17 -15.58 -23.74 -49.72
CA LYS A 17 -15.44 -24.11 -48.28
C LYS A 17 -14.10 -23.73 -47.65
N SER A 18 -13.16 -23.13 -48.39
CA SER A 18 -11.77 -22.95 -47.92
C SER A 18 -11.46 -21.59 -47.27
N ARG A 19 -12.41 -20.65 -47.21
CA ARG A 19 -12.16 -19.30 -46.65
C ARG A 19 -12.40 -19.20 -45.14
N HIS A 20 -13.38 -19.93 -44.60
CA HIS A 20 -13.71 -19.82 -43.17
C HIS A 20 -12.78 -20.64 -42.25
N GLN A 21 -12.18 -21.72 -42.77
CA GLN A 21 -11.27 -22.59 -42.01
C GLN A 21 -9.87 -21.99 -41.81
N ARG A 22 -9.45 -21.03 -42.66
CA ARG A 22 -8.17 -20.32 -42.52
C ARG A 22 -8.18 -19.27 -41.41
N ASP A 23 -9.30 -18.59 -41.20
CA ASP A 23 -9.39 -17.51 -40.20
C ASP A 23 -9.28 -18.05 -38.76
N THR A 24 -9.93 -19.18 -38.46
CA THR A 24 -9.77 -19.88 -37.17
C THR A 24 -8.37 -20.44 -36.98
N SER A 25 -7.75 -20.95 -38.05
CA SER A 25 -6.38 -21.47 -37.99
C SER A 25 -5.35 -20.35 -37.76
N ILE A 26 -5.49 -19.20 -38.40
CA ILE A 26 -4.62 -18.03 -38.20
C ILE A 26 -4.82 -17.44 -36.79
N LYS A 27 -6.06 -17.36 -36.30
CA LYS A 27 -6.37 -16.94 -34.93
C LYS A 27 -5.75 -17.88 -33.89
N ASN A 28 -5.82 -19.19 -34.09
CA ASN A 28 -5.21 -20.16 -33.18
C ASN A 28 -3.68 -20.08 -33.20
N ILE A 29 -3.07 -19.87 -34.37
CA ILE A 29 -1.62 -19.64 -34.49
C ILE A 29 -1.23 -18.35 -33.76
N PHE A 30 -1.98 -17.27 -33.94
CA PHE A 30 -1.75 -16.00 -33.25
C PHE A 30 -1.90 -16.14 -31.73
N LEU A 31 -2.95 -16.80 -31.27
CA LEU A 31 -3.20 -17.04 -29.85
C LEU A 31 -2.08 -17.89 -29.22
N ASN A 32 -1.67 -18.97 -29.87
CA ASN A 32 -0.57 -19.81 -29.39
C ASN A 32 0.75 -19.05 -29.36
N SER A 33 1.00 -18.19 -30.36
CA SER A 33 2.16 -17.31 -30.38
C SER A 33 2.12 -16.27 -29.25
N LEU A 34 0.95 -15.70 -28.97
CA LEU A 34 0.78 -14.71 -27.90
C LEU A 34 1.00 -15.35 -26.53
N ILE A 35 0.45 -16.55 -26.32
CA ILE A 35 0.67 -17.36 -25.10
C ILE A 35 2.17 -17.63 -24.92
N PHE A 36 2.86 -18.05 -25.97
CA PHE A 36 4.30 -18.29 -25.92
C PHE A 36 5.09 -17.03 -25.52
N VAL A 37 4.78 -15.88 -26.12
CA VAL A 37 5.43 -14.60 -25.78
C VAL A 37 5.17 -14.21 -24.33
N LEU A 38 3.93 -14.36 -23.84
CA LEU A 38 3.57 -14.11 -22.44
C LEU A 38 4.36 -15.02 -21.49
N THR A 39 4.46 -16.32 -21.79
CA THR A 39 5.23 -17.28 -20.98
C THR A 39 6.70 -16.89 -20.89
N VAL A 40 7.32 -16.51 -22.01
CA VAL A 40 8.72 -16.07 -22.04
C VAL A 40 8.88 -14.77 -21.24
N SER A 41 7.99 -13.79 -21.43
CA SER A 41 8.05 -12.51 -20.74
C SER A 41 7.95 -12.67 -19.22
N ILE A 42 7.02 -13.51 -18.74
CA ILE A 42 6.89 -13.84 -17.31
C ILE A 42 8.16 -14.52 -16.79
N GLY A 43 8.72 -15.47 -17.53
CA GLY A 43 9.98 -16.14 -17.14
C GLY A 43 11.16 -15.16 -17.01
N VAL A 44 11.28 -14.21 -17.94
CA VAL A 44 12.30 -13.14 -17.88
C VAL A 44 12.07 -12.23 -16.67
N PHE A 45 10.83 -11.86 -16.37
CA PHE A 45 10.49 -11.08 -15.18
C PHE A 45 10.84 -11.83 -13.89
N ILE A 46 10.49 -13.11 -13.78
CA ILE A 46 10.82 -13.96 -12.62
C ILE A 46 12.34 -14.04 -12.45
N TYR A 47 13.08 -14.30 -13.53
CA TYR A 47 14.54 -14.35 -13.49
C TYR A 47 15.17 -13.02 -13.08
N SER A 48 14.71 -11.91 -13.67
CA SER A 48 15.17 -10.56 -13.34
C SER A 48 14.87 -10.18 -11.89
N PHE A 49 13.69 -10.53 -11.38
CA PHE A 49 13.32 -10.27 -9.99
C PHE A 49 14.08 -11.16 -9.01
N SER A 50 14.24 -12.45 -9.33
CA SER A 50 14.96 -13.42 -8.51
C SER A 50 16.45 -13.08 -8.40
N THR A 51 17.08 -12.67 -9.50
CA THR A 51 18.50 -12.26 -9.50
C THR A 51 18.75 -10.94 -8.78
N LYS A 52 17.77 -10.03 -8.72
CA LYS A 52 17.90 -8.73 -8.05
C LYS A 52 17.60 -8.77 -6.55
N GLN A 53 16.75 -9.69 -6.10
CA GLN A 53 16.38 -9.85 -4.69
C GLN A 53 17.32 -10.80 -3.92
N VAL A 54 18.17 -11.56 -4.60
CA VAL A 54 19.27 -12.30 -3.94
C VAL A 54 20.43 -11.33 -3.77
N HIS A 55 20.27 -10.38 -2.86
CA HIS A 55 21.44 -9.70 -2.29
C HIS A 55 22.33 -10.78 -1.69
N ASN A 56 23.63 -10.69 -1.99
CA ASN A 56 24.70 -11.49 -1.43
C ASN A 56 24.68 -11.43 0.10
N GLY A 57 23.81 -12.24 0.71
CA GLY A 57 23.82 -12.55 2.12
C GLY A 57 25.07 -13.38 2.36
N LYS A 58 26.22 -12.71 2.52
CA LYS A 58 27.31 -13.31 3.28
C LYS A 58 26.65 -13.82 4.57
N PRO A 59 26.81 -15.10 4.95
CA PRO A 59 26.38 -15.54 6.26
C PRO A 59 27.12 -14.66 7.25
N PHE A 60 26.42 -13.66 7.79
CA PHE A 60 26.93 -12.96 8.94
C PHE A 60 26.64 -13.93 10.08
N GLU A 61 27.69 -14.59 10.55
CA GLU A 61 27.63 -15.35 11.78
C GLU A 61 27.23 -14.34 12.86
N ILE A 62 26.01 -14.46 13.37
CA ILE A 62 25.51 -13.58 14.42
C ILE A 62 26.22 -13.99 15.69
N VAL A 63 27.44 -13.52 15.87
CA VAL A 63 28.11 -13.54 17.16
C VAL A 63 27.41 -12.46 17.97
N PHE A 64 26.31 -12.83 18.63
CA PHE A 64 25.72 -11.99 19.65
C PHE A 64 26.83 -11.73 20.69
N PRO A 65 27.23 -10.47 20.94
CA PRO A 65 28.09 -10.19 22.08
C PRO A 65 27.39 -10.80 23.31
N PRO A 66 28.13 -11.37 24.27
CA PRO A 66 27.53 -11.93 25.47
C PRO A 66 26.61 -10.87 26.07
N THR A 67 25.30 -11.13 26.00
CA THR A 67 24.29 -10.23 26.52
C THR A 67 24.53 -10.16 28.01
N THR A 68 25.06 -9.03 28.47
CA THR A 68 24.82 -8.62 29.85
C THR A 68 23.30 -8.60 30.00
N ASP A 69 22.79 -9.30 31.01
CA ASP A 69 21.37 -9.60 31.19
C ASP A 69 20.48 -8.44 30.71
N PRO A 70 19.56 -8.66 29.75
CA PRO A 70 18.72 -7.60 29.25
C PRO A 70 18.04 -6.93 30.45
N PRO A 71 18.03 -5.58 30.51
CA PRO A 71 17.43 -4.88 31.63
C PRO A 71 15.99 -5.39 31.78
N PRO A 72 15.55 -5.68 33.01
CA PRO A 72 14.25 -6.31 33.23
C PRO A 72 13.18 -5.41 32.63
N LEU A 73 12.18 -6.03 32.00
CA LEU A 73 11.20 -5.36 31.13
C LEU A 73 10.51 -4.16 31.82
N ASN A 74 10.30 -4.26 33.14
CA ASN A 74 9.81 -3.17 33.98
C ASN A 74 10.69 -1.91 33.94
N THR A 75 12.01 -2.03 33.96
CA THR A 75 12.93 -0.89 33.90
C THR A 75 12.93 -0.20 32.53
N VAL A 76 12.63 -0.94 31.47
CA VAL A 76 12.48 -0.37 30.12
C VAL A 76 11.17 0.39 30.00
N PHE A 77 10.06 -0.18 30.50
CA PHE A 77 8.75 0.48 30.51
C PHE A 77 8.69 1.68 31.45
N GLU A 78 9.35 1.62 32.61
CA GLU A 78 9.42 2.75 33.54
C GLU A 78 10.23 3.92 32.95
N LYS A 79 11.23 3.60 32.11
CA LYS A 79 12.04 4.61 31.43
C LYS A 79 11.34 5.22 30.21
N ASN A 80 10.50 4.46 29.50
CA ASN A 80 9.71 4.92 28.35
C ASN A 80 8.32 4.28 28.37
N PRO A 81 7.35 4.86 29.10
CA PRO A 81 5.98 4.35 29.07
C PRO A 81 5.41 4.55 27.67
N ILE A 82 5.07 3.46 26.99
CA ILE A 82 4.31 3.51 25.74
C ILE A 82 2.87 3.84 26.12
N SER A 83 2.31 4.90 25.55
CA SER A 83 0.89 5.22 25.74
C SER A 83 0.04 4.06 25.23
N GLU A 84 -0.89 3.54 26.03
CA GLU A 84 -1.83 2.48 25.60
C GLU A 84 -2.79 2.95 24.47
N SER A 85 -2.71 4.23 24.12
CA SER A 85 -3.54 4.84 23.08
C SER A 85 -2.85 4.76 21.73
N THR A 86 -3.56 4.27 20.73
CA THR A 86 -2.98 3.96 19.41
C THR A 86 -3.36 5.00 18.37
N VAL A 87 -2.39 5.35 17.54
CA VAL A 87 -2.55 6.33 16.45
C VAL A 87 -2.33 5.66 15.09
N GLU A 88 -3.11 6.04 14.08
CA GLU A 88 -2.76 5.78 12.67
C GLU A 88 -2.29 7.06 11.98
N VAL A 89 -1.38 6.90 11.01
CA VAL A 89 -0.83 8.01 10.22
C VAL A 89 -1.17 7.80 8.75
N LEU A 90 -1.79 8.80 8.11
CA LEU A 90 -2.19 8.73 6.71
C LEU A 90 -1.53 9.85 5.90
N ASN A 91 -0.90 9.51 4.78
CA ASN A 91 -0.31 10.47 3.86
C ASN A 91 -1.38 11.11 2.97
N GLY A 92 -1.77 12.34 3.31
CA GLY A 92 -2.70 13.15 2.52
C GLY A 92 -2.05 14.24 1.66
N CYS A 93 -0.72 14.35 1.67
CA CYS A 93 0.02 15.42 0.98
C CYS A 93 0.62 14.99 -0.37
N GLY A 94 0.65 13.68 -0.65
CA GLY A 94 1.16 13.13 -1.91
C GLY A 94 2.67 13.00 -2.00
N ILE A 95 3.41 13.25 -0.91
CA ILE A 95 4.86 13.07 -0.87
C ILE A 95 5.17 11.64 -0.43
N GLN A 96 5.94 10.93 -1.26
CA GLN A 96 6.29 9.54 -1.00
C GLN A 96 7.04 9.38 0.33
N GLY A 97 6.59 8.43 1.15
CA GLY A 97 7.23 8.11 2.43
C GLY A 97 6.94 9.11 3.56
N MET A 98 6.08 10.10 3.35
CA MET A 98 5.78 11.11 4.38
C MET A 98 5.11 10.48 5.62
N ALA A 99 4.17 9.54 5.43
CA ALA A 99 3.55 8.81 6.54
C ALA A 99 4.59 8.06 7.38
N ALA A 100 5.56 7.39 6.74
CA ALA A 100 6.64 6.71 7.45
C ALA A 100 7.55 7.66 8.22
N GLN A 101 7.80 8.87 7.69
CA GLN A 101 8.57 9.91 8.39
C GLN A 101 7.83 10.43 9.63
N PHE A 102 6.54 10.74 9.50
CA PHE A 102 5.68 11.13 10.61
C PHE A 102 5.53 10.02 11.66
N THR A 103 5.40 8.76 11.25
CA THR A 103 5.38 7.61 12.16
C THR A 103 6.66 7.55 13.01
N ARG A 104 7.83 7.78 12.41
CA ARG A 104 9.09 7.84 13.16
C ARG A 104 9.12 9.02 14.14
N PHE A 105 8.65 10.20 13.71
CA PHE A 105 8.53 11.37 14.57
C PHE A 105 7.66 11.09 15.81
N LEU A 106 6.46 10.54 15.61
CA LEU A 106 5.52 10.24 16.69
C LEU A 106 6.10 9.17 17.66
N ARG A 107 6.67 8.09 17.13
CA ARG A 107 7.30 7.03 17.96
C ARG A 107 8.51 7.54 18.74
N ASN A 108 9.30 8.46 18.18
CA ASN A 108 10.40 9.11 18.89
C ASN A 108 9.91 9.97 20.08
N ASN A 109 8.62 10.31 20.10
CA ASN A 109 7.94 11.02 21.18
C ASN A 109 7.03 10.10 22.01
N ASN A 110 7.31 8.78 22.05
CA ASN A 110 6.59 7.77 22.84
C ASN A 110 5.10 7.59 22.49
N ILE A 111 4.69 8.01 21.28
CA ILE A 111 3.34 7.75 20.76
C ILE A 111 3.34 6.42 20.02
N ASP A 112 2.43 5.52 20.39
CA ASP A 112 2.26 4.27 19.66
C ASP A 112 1.51 4.51 18.35
N VAL A 113 2.14 4.08 17.26
CA VAL A 113 1.59 4.19 15.91
C VAL A 113 1.29 2.79 15.43
N LEU A 114 0.01 2.44 15.35
CA LEU A 114 -0.46 1.12 14.95
C LEU A 114 -0.29 0.89 13.45
N ASN A 115 -0.64 1.90 12.64
CA ASN A 115 -0.58 1.79 11.18
C ASN A 115 -0.11 3.10 10.51
N SER A 116 0.45 2.96 9.30
CA SER A 116 0.95 4.05 8.45
C SER A 116 0.61 3.72 7.00
N ASP A 117 -0.19 4.57 6.34
CA ASP A 117 -0.68 4.30 4.97
C ASP A 117 -0.91 5.62 4.19
N ASP A 118 -1.44 5.54 2.98
CA ASP A 118 -1.94 6.68 2.22
C ASP A 118 -3.37 7.05 2.63
N ALA A 119 -3.70 8.35 2.58
CA ALA A 119 -5.06 8.81 2.79
C ALA A 119 -5.94 8.52 1.56
N ALA A 120 -7.25 8.72 1.67
CA ALA A 120 -8.19 8.51 0.56
C ALA A 120 -7.87 9.38 -0.68
N HIS A 121 -7.18 10.50 -0.49
CA HIS A 121 -6.72 11.41 -1.53
C HIS A 121 -5.47 12.19 -1.09
N TYR A 122 -4.79 12.85 -2.02
CA TYR A 122 -3.50 13.53 -1.77
C TYR A 122 -3.56 15.07 -1.77
N ASN A 123 -4.75 15.64 -1.79
CA ASN A 123 -4.98 17.10 -1.81
C ASN A 123 -5.45 17.63 -0.45
N TYR A 124 -5.10 16.97 0.66
CA TYR A 124 -5.35 17.54 1.98
C TYR A 124 -4.46 18.76 2.16
N THR A 125 -5.06 19.95 2.25
CA THR A 125 -4.30 21.19 2.40
C THR A 125 -3.77 21.35 3.81
N GLN A 126 -4.50 20.82 4.79
CA GLN A 126 -4.23 20.94 6.23
C GLN A 126 -4.01 19.57 6.85
N THR A 127 -3.14 19.52 7.85
CA THR A 127 -2.86 18.32 8.63
C THR A 127 -3.99 18.12 9.64
N LEU A 128 -4.66 16.98 9.59
CA LEU A 128 -5.84 16.71 10.40
C LEU A 128 -5.52 15.73 11.53
N ILE A 129 -6.07 16.01 12.70
CA ILE A 129 -6.08 15.16 13.88
C ILE A 129 -7.54 14.75 14.11
N ILE A 130 -7.88 13.49 13.87
CA ILE A 130 -9.25 12.98 13.95
C ILE A 130 -9.37 12.05 15.16
N SER A 131 -10.15 12.46 16.15
CA SER A 131 -10.52 11.62 17.30
C SER A 131 -11.55 10.57 16.88
N ARG A 132 -11.21 9.28 17.04
CA ARG A 132 -12.07 8.11 16.71
C ARG A 132 -12.76 7.49 17.91
N LYS A 133 -12.10 7.49 19.08
CA LYS A 133 -12.64 6.92 20.33
C LYS A 133 -12.93 7.97 21.42
N GLY A 134 -12.63 9.24 21.16
CA GLY A 134 -12.81 10.31 22.16
C GLY A 134 -11.77 10.28 23.27
N ASN A 135 -10.62 9.63 23.04
CA ASN A 135 -9.51 9.61 23.99
C ASN A 135 -8.82 10.99 24.00
N ILE A 136 -9.19 11.81 24.99
CA ILE A 136 -8.71 13.19 25.11
C ILE A 136 -7.23 13.25 25.48
N GLN A 137 -6.69 12.23 26.14
CA GLN A 137 -5.29 12.22 26.54
C GLN A 137 -4.37 12.16 25.31
N ILE A 138 -4.55 11.15 24.45
CA ILE A 138 -3.75 11.04 23.22
C ILE A 138 -3.99 12.21 22.26
N LEU A 139 -5.22 12.74 22.22
CA LEU A 139 -5.54 13.92 21.44
C LEU A 139 -4.70 15.13 21.89
N ASN A 140 -4.60 15.37 23.21
CA ASN A 140 -3.79 16.45 23.74
C ASN A 140 -2.29 16.22 23.50
N GLU A 141 -1.81 15.00 23.66
CA GLU A 141 -0.40 14.65 23.42
C GLU A 141 -0.02 14.91 21.95
N VAL A 142 -0.77 14.35 21.00
CA VAL A 142 -0.51 14.52 19.56
C VAL A 142 -0.69 15.97 19.11
N SER A 143 -1.74 16.65 19.58
CA SER A 143 -1.97 18.06 19.22
C SER A 143 -0.84 18.97 19.73
N SER A 144 -0.37 18.73 20.94
CA SER A 144 0.77 19.49 21.52
C SER A 144 2.07 19.23 20.76
N LEU A 145 2.34 17.98 20.37
CA LEU A 145 3.53 17.62 19.59
C LEU A 145 3.54 18.25 18.19
N LEU A 146 2.36 18.43 17.59
CA LEU A 146 2.20 19.06 16.28
C LEU A 146 2.01 20.59 16.37
N GLU A 147 2.05 21.17 17.58
CA GLU A 147 1.75 22.60 17.82
C GLU A 147 0.39 23.04 17.24
N ILE A 148 -0.60 22.14 17.23
CA ILE A 148 -1.97 22.40 16.76
C ILE A 148 -2.86 22.62 17.98
N ASP A 149 -3.64 23.72 18.00
CA ASP A 149 -4.60 23.97 19.08
C ASP A 149 -5.74 22.95 19.02
N ILE A 150 -6.04 22.31 20.15
CA ILE A 150 -7.14 21.33 20.28
C ILE A 150 -8.50 21.94 19.89
N LYS A 151 -8.63 23.27 19.96
CA LYS A 151 -9.85 24.02 19.62
C LYS A 151 -9.89 24.43 18.15
N ASP A 152 -8.83 24.24 17.38
CA ASP A 152 -8.80 24.53 15.96
C ASP A 152 -9.65 23.52 15.19
N LYS A 153 -10.85 23.94 14.81
CA LYS A 153 -11.80 23.08 14.08
C LYS A 153 -11.37 22.77 12.64
N ASN A 154 -10.34 23.46 12.12
CA ASN A 154 -9.83 23.16 10.78
C ASN A 154 -8.85 21.98 10.80
N HIS A 155 -8.16 21.77 11.91
CA HIS A 155 -7.17 20.70 12.07
C HIS A 155 -7.69 19.58 12.96
N VAL A 156 -8.48 19.88 13.99
CA VAL A 156 -8.96 18.90 14.97
C VAL A 156 -10.43 18.56 14.73
N LEU A 157 -10.67 17.30 14.37
CA LEU A 157 -11.99 16.77 14.07
C LEU A 157 -12.37 15.68 15.07
N ASN A 158 -13.64 15.64 15.45
CA ASN A 158 -14.19 14.55 16.23
C ASN A 158 -15.11 13.72 15.32
N ASN A 159 -14.71 12.48 15.01
CA ASN A 159 -15.46 11.59 14.13
C ASN A 159 -15.44 10.16 14.70
N PRO A 160 -16.26 9.90 15.73
CA PRO A 160 -16.23 8.64 16.43
C PRO A 160 -16.72 7.47 15.57
N VAL A 161 -16.02 6.34 15.67
CA VAL A 161 -16.36 5.10 14.94
C VAL A 161 -16.29 3.94 15.93
N SER A 162 -17.40 3.20 16.09
CA SER A 162 -17.55 2.16 17.13
C SER A 162 -16.52 1.04 17.02
N ASP A 163 -16.14 0.68 15.80
CA ASP A 163 -15.27 -0.46 15.50
C ASP A 163 -13.88 -0.01 15.03
N SER A 164 -13.44 1.20 15.42
CA SER A 164 -12.09 1.65 15.07
C SER A 164 -11.05 0.89 15.89
N ASP A 165 -9.98 0.44 15.25
CA ASP A 165 -8.84 -0.17 15.96
C ASP A 165 -7.99 0.88 16.67
N VAL A 166 -8.05 2.15 16.23
CA VAL A 166 -7.24 3.26 16.74
C VAL A 166 -8.04 4.27 17.53
N ASP A 167 -7.37 5.03 18.40
CA ASP A 167 -7.96 6.15 19.13
C ASP A 167 -8.00 7.43 18.31
N LEU A 168 -6.97 7.61 17.46
CA LEU A 168 -6.72 8.85 16.73
C LEU A 168 -6.12 8.59 15.34
N THR A 169 -6.56 9.36 14.35
CA THR A 169 -6.00 9.38 12.99
C THR A 169 -5.28 10.70 12.75
N VAL A 170 -4.03 10.66 12.29
CA VAL A 170 -3.32 11.86 11.78
C VAL A 170 -3.25 11.79 10.26
N ILE A 171 -3.94 12.70 9.57
CA ILE A 171 -3.83 12.85 8.11
C ILE A 171 -2.86 13.99 7.81
N ILE A 172 -1.77 13.71 7.12
CA ILE A 172 -0.73 14.70 6.81
C ILE A 172 -1.17 15.55 5.63
N GLY A 173 -1.31 16.86 5.83
CA GLY A 173 -1.62 17.81 4.78
C GLY A 173 -0.39 18.44 4.15
N SER A 174 -0.58 19.22 3.09
CA SER A 174 0.50 19.99 2.44
C SER A 174 1.11 21.06 3.36
N ASP A 175 0.42 21.44 4.42
CA ASP A 175 0.89 22.38 5.45
C ASP A 175 1.91 21.76 6.42
N TYR A 176 2.27 20.47 6.29
CA TYR A 176 3.20 19.79 7.21
C TYR A 176 4.53 20.54 7.40
N THR A 177 4.98 21.29 6.38
CA THR A 177 6.19 22.13 6.44
C THR A 177 6.09 23.30 7.42
N SER A 178 4.88 23.64 7.85
CA SER A 178 4.61 24.68 8.84
C SER A 178 4.63 24.14 10.27
N ILE A 179 4.65 22.82 10.45
CA ILE A 179 4.72 22.15 11.75
C ILE A 179 6.20 22.07 12.15
N LYS A 180 6.66 23.02 12.98
CA LYS A 180 8.08 23.18 13.30
C LYS A 180 8.71 21.94 13.93
N PRO A 181 8.12 21.28 14.94
CA PRO A 181 8.75 20.12 15.58
C PRO A 181 8.95 18.96 14.60
N VAL A 182 8.02 18.78 13.67
CA VAL A 182 8.15 17.78 12.59
C VAL A 182 9.32 18.17 11.69
N MET A 183 9.36 19.41 11.19
CA MET A 183 10.42 19.84 10.28
C MET A 183 11.82 19.77 10.90
N GLU A 184 11.95 20.12 12.17
CA GLU A 184 13.20 19.95 12.92
C GLU A 184 13.62 18.49 12.97
N PHE A 185 12.68 17.57 13.26
CA PHE A 185 12.97 16.13 13.24
C PHE A 185 13.39 15.64 11.85
N LEU A 186 12.69 16.04 10.78
CA LEU A 186 13.01 15.61 9.41
C LEU A 186 14.40 16.08 8.96
N ASN A 187 14.78 17.31 9.31
CA ASN A 187 16.08 17.87 8.95
C ASN A 187 17.25 17.16 9.65
N ASN A 188 17.03 16.64 10.85
CA ASN A 188 18.05 15.93 11.63
C ASN A 188 18.26 14.46 11.17
N GLN A 189 17.46 13.97 10.21
CA GLN A 189 17.51 12.60 9.70
C GLN A 189 18.18 12.50 8.32
N ASN A 190 18.60 13.63 7.74
CA ASN A 190 19.22 13.74 6.41
C ASN A 190 20.72 14.00 6.50
#